data_AF-A0A0D6KKT4-F1
#
_entry.id   AF-A0A0D6KKT4-F1
#
_cell.length_a   1.000
_cell.length_b   1.000
_cell.length_c   1.000
_cell.angle_alpha   90.00
_cell.angle_beta   90.00
_cell.angle_gamma   90.00
#
_symmetry.space_group_name_H-M   'P 1'
#
loop_
_entity.id
_entity.type
_entity.pdbx_description
1 polymer ?
#
loop_
_entity_poly.entity_id
_entity_poly.type
_entity_poly.pdbx_seq_one_letter_code
_entity_poly.pdbx_strand_id
1 'polypeptide(L)'
;MDIALIVKFLAPCLPFLLNVGGKAIEGASQKVGEDGWNKAKAIWAKLLPKVEAKEAAKEAAADLAQNPDDEDLQASLRVQIKKILDSDTALAEEIAKIWQENNSADGFVNLNAQSYDDSIQINTAGDVNQPTYDLSRNINSPK
;
A
#
# COMPACT_ATOMS: atom_id res chain seq x y z
N MET A 1 2.93 0.36 5.54
CA MET A 1 1.62 -0.04 4.98
C MET A 1 0.76 -0.59 6.11
N ASP A 2 -0.43 -0.04 6.34
CA ASP A 2 -1.30 -0.49 7.42
C ASP A 2 -2.27 -1.58 6.91
N ILE A 3 -2.06 -2.82 7.36
CA ILE A 3 -2.86 -3.98 6.91
C ILE A 3 -4.31 -3.85 7.38
N ALA A 4 -4.56 -3.20 8.52
CA ALA A 4 -5.93 -3.00 9.02
C ALA A 4 -6.72 -2.07 8.08
N LEU A 5 -6.09 -1.01 7.58
CA LEU A 5 -6.72 -0.12 6.60
C LEU A 5 -7.03 -0.83 5.28
N ILE A 6 -6.14 -1.71 4.82
CA ILE A 6 -6.36 -2.51 3.61
C ILE A 6 -7.56 -3.44 3.81
N VAL A 7 -7.61 -4.17 4.92
CA VAL A 7 -8.75 -5.05 5.22
C VAL A 7 -10.05 -4.27 5.35
N LYS A 8 -10.04 -3.12 6.03
CA LYS A 8 -11.22 -2.26 6.18
C LYS A 8 -11.69 -1.66 4.85
N PHE A 9 -10.75 -1.36 3.94
CA PHE A 9 -11.05 -0.91 2.58
C PHE A 9 -11.61 -2.06 1.72
N LEU A 10 -11.08 -3.27 1.87
CA LEU A 10 -11.54 -4.46 1.15
C LEU A 10 -12.85 -5.02 1.69
N ALA A 11 -13.17 -4.83 2.98
CA ALA A 11 -14.36 -5.39 3.61
C ALA A 11 -15.67 -5.17 2.81
N PRO A 12 -16.04 -3.94 2.40
CA PRO A 12 -17.23 -3.73 1.59
C PRO A 12 -17.12 -4.26 0.15
N CYS A 13 -15.91 -4.53 -0.34
CA CYS A 13 -15.63 -5.04 -1.69
C CYS A 13 -15.53 -6.57 -1.75
N LEU A 14 -15.13 -7.22 -0.66
CA LEU A 14 -14.99 -8.66 -0.48
C LEU A 14 -16.21 -9.48 -0.94
N PRO A 15 -17.46 -9.14 -0.57
CA PRO A 15 -18.62 -9.88 -1.07
C PRO A 15 -18.72 -9.85 -2.60
N PHE A 16 -18.32 -8.75 -3.24
CA PHE A 16 -18.34 -8.63 -4.70
C PHE A 16 -17.12 -9.30 -5.35
N LEU A 17 -15.97 -9.33 -4.66
CA LEU A 17 -14.73 -9.96 -5.11
C LEU A 17 -14.73 -11.49 -4.96
N LEU A 18 -15.49 -12.04 -4.01
CA LEU A 18 -15.70 -13.49 -3.89
C LEU A 18 -16.84 -13.98 -4.79
N ASN A 19 -17.85 -13.14 -5.01
CA ASN A 19 -19.00 -13.46 -5.86
C ASN A 19 -18.73 -13.05 -7.31
N VAL A 20 -17.61 -13.53 -7.88
CA VAL A 20 -17.20 -13.28 -9.27
C VAL A 20 -18.14 -14.05 -10.22
N GLY A 21 -19.33 -13.50 -10.39
CA GLY A 21 -20.39 -13.98 -11.28
C GLY A 21 -21.04 -12.80 -12.01
N GLY A 22 -20.26 -12.03 -12.76
CA GLY A 22 -20.71 -11.09 -13.81
C GLY A 22 -21.54 -9.85 -13.40
N LYS A 23 -22.28 -9.87 -12.29
CA LYS A 23 -23.24 -8.80 -11.91
C LYS A 23 -22.81 -7.93 -10.73
N ALA A 24 -21.67 -8.24 -10.11
CA ALA A 24 -21.18 -7.61 -8.89
C ALA A 24 -20.44 -6.26 -9.11
N ILE A 25 -20.12 -5.93 -10.35
CA ILE A 25 -19.24 -4.80 -10.71
C ILE A 25 -19.92 -3.44 -10.46
N GLU A 26 -21.24 -3.34 -10.68
CA GLU A 26 -22.01 -2.10 -10.52
C GLU A 26 -22.12 -1.67 -9.05
N GLY A 27 -22.36 -2.61 -8.13
CA GLY A 27 -22.56 -2.30 -6.70
C GLY A 27 -21.28 -1.87 -5.97
N ALA A 28 -20.15 -2.48 -6.29
CA ALA A 28 -18.88 -2.16 -5.64
C ALA A 28 -18.26 -0.86 -6.17
N SER A 29 -18.30 -0.63 -7.49
CA SER A 29 -17.82 0.60 -8.12
C SER A 29 -18.62 1.82 -7.66
N GLN A 30 -19.91 1.66 -7.37
CA GLN A 30 -20.75 2.75 -6.84
C GLN A 30 -20.43 3.10 -5.37
N LYS A 31 -19.94 2.13 -4.57
CA LYS A 31 -19.58 2.37 -3.17
C LYS A 31 -18.20 3.01 -2.98
N VAL A 32 -17.21 2.59 -3.76
CA VAL A 32 -15.80 2.99 -3.55
C VAL A 32 -15.24 3.83 -4.70
N GLY A 33 -16.03 4.03 -5.76
CA GLY A 33 -15.57 4.57 -7.04
C GLY A 33 -14.91 3.51 -7.92
N GLU A 34 -14.86 3.77 -9.22
CA GLU A 34 -14.26 2.87 -10.21
C GLU A 34 -12.75 2.68 -9.98
N ASP A 35 -12.05 3.76 -9.60
CA ASP A 35 -10.63 3.75 -9.24
C ASP A 35 -10.36 2.92 -7.97
N GLY A 36 -11.14 3.16 -6.91
CA GLY A 36 -11.06 2.38 -5.68
C GLY A 36 -11.39 0.90 -5.90
N TRP A 37 -12.32 0.59 -6.80
CA TRP A 37 -12.71 -0.77 -7.13
C TRP A 37 -11.61 -1.50 -7.92
N ASN A 38 -11.03 -0.84 -8.92
CA ASN A 38 -9.89 -1.39 -9.66
C ASN A 38 -8.69 -1.63 -8.73
N LYS A 39 -8.44 -0.72 -7.78
CA LYS A 39 -7.41 -0.89 -6.75
C LYS A 39 -7.69 -2.07 -5.82
N ALA A 40 -8.90 -2.16 -5.28
CA ALA A 40 -9.31 -3.29 -4.42
C ALA A 40 -9.13 -4.63 -5.16
N LYS A 41 -9.53 -4.68 -6.43
CA LYS A 41 -9.39 -5.85 -7.30
C LYS A 41 -7.92 -6.20 -7.55
N ALA A 42 -7.05 -5.23 -7.81
CA ALA A 42 -5.62 -5.45 -8.02
C ALA A 42 -4.94 -6.02 -6.76
N ILE A 43 -5.22 -5.44 -5.59
CA ILE A 43 -4.71 -5.93 -4.30
C ILE A 43 -5.24 -7.34 -4.02
N TRP A 44 -6.54 -7.56 -4.19
CA TRP A 44 -7.16 -8.86 -3.96
C TRP A 44 -6.63 -9.94 -4.90
N ALA A 45 -6.44 -9.64 -6.19
CA ALA A 45 -5.92 -10.60 -7.16
C ALA A 45 -4.52 -11.14 -6.77
N LYS A 46 -3.70 -10.31 -6.13
CA LYS A 46 -2.37 -10.69 -5.62
C LYS A 46 -2.47 -11.51 -4.34
N LEU A 47 -3.41 -11.18 -3.45
CA LEU A 47 -3.66 -11.90 -2.19
C LEU A 47 -4.37 -13.23 -2.38
N LEU A 48 -5.31 -13.30 -3.32
CA LEU A 48 -6.17 -14.45 -3.61
C LEU A 48 -5.39 -15.77 -3.68
N PRO A 49 -4.32 -15.94 -4.49
CA PRO A 49 -3.61 -17.22 -4.57
C PRO A 49 -3.00 -17.66 -3.23
N LYS A 50 -2.59 -16.72 -2.37
CA LYS A 50 -2.06 -17.04 -1.03
C LYS A 50 -3.16 -17.29 -0.01
N VAL A 51 -4.28 -16.59 -0.15
CA VAL A 51 -5.49 -16.79 0.66
C VAL A 51 -6.09 -18.16 0.34
N GLU A 52 -6.15 -18.57 -0.92
CA GLU A 52 -6.61 -19.91 -1.31
C GLU A 52 -5.64 -21.01 -0.89
N ALA A 53 -4.33 -20.73 -0.86
CA ALA A 53 -3.34 -21.66 -0.34
C ALA A 53 -3.42 -21.85 1.19
N LYS A 54 -4.11 -20.96 1.92
CA LYS A 54 -4.33 -21.07 3.37
C LYS A 54 -5.82 -21.14 3.68
N GLU A 55 -6.33 -22.33 3.98
CA GLU A 55 -7.75 -22.54 4.31
C GLU A 55 -8.28 -21.56 5.38
N ALA A 56 -7.54 -21.33 6.44
CA ALA A 56 -7.94 -20.38 7.49
C ALA A 56 -8.01 -18.90 7.01
N ALA A 57 -7.26 -18.52 5.96
CA ALA A 57 -7.39 -17.19 5.35
C ALA A 57 -8.62 -17.14 4.43
N LYS A 58 -8.90 -18.23 3.71
CA LYS A 58 -10.09 -18.37 2.86
C LYS A 58 -11.38 -18.33 3.68
N GLU A 59 -11.41 -19.03 4.80
CA GLU A 59 -12.56 -19.02 5.73
C GLU A 59 -12.79 -17.60 6.29
N ALA A 60 -11.74 -16.96 6.83
CA ALA A 60 -11.84 -15.58 7.32
C ALA A 60 -12.30 -14.57 6.25
N ALA A 61 -11.91 -14.76 4.98
CA ALA A 61 -12.37 -13.95 3.88
C ALA A 61 -13.85 -14.18 3.55
N ALA A 62 -14.31 -15.44 3.59
CA ALA A 62 -15.70 -15.79 3.37
C ALA A 62 -16.61 -15.25 4.49
N ASP A 63 -16.20 -15.43 5.75
CA ASP A 63 -16.91 -14.89 6.92
C ASP A 63 -17.01 -13.35 6.83
N LEU A 64 -15.89 -12.67 6.58
CA LEU A 64 -15.89 -11.20 6.46
C LEU A 64 -16.74 -10.72 5.27
N ALA A 65 -16.84 -11.50 4.20
CA ALA A 65 -17.74 -11.18 3.10
C ALA A 65 -19.22 -11.29 3.48
N GLN A 66 -19.57 -12.14 4.45
CA GLN A 66 -20.93 -12.19 4.98
C GLN A 66 -21.22 -11.01 5.92
N ASN A 67 -20.25 -10.62 6.75
CA ASN A 67 -20.38 -9.52 7.70
C ASN A 67 -19.20 -8.53 7.60
N PRO A 68 -19.21 -7.62 6.60
CA PRO A 68 -18.07 -6.72 6.37
C PRO A 68 -17.88 -5.66 7.47
N ASP A 69 -18.88 -5.42 8.32
CA ASP A 69 -18.81 -4.47 9.43
C ASP A 69 -18.29 -5.10 10.73
N ASP A 70 -18.14 -6.43 10.78
CA ASP A 70 -17.74 -7.14 11.99
C ASP A 70 -16.24 -6.96 12.27
N GLU A 71 -15.93 -6.39 13.43
CA GLU A 71 -14.54 -6.07 13.82
C GLU A 71 -13.71 -7.33 14.12
N ASP A 72 -14.35 -8.40 14.61
CA ASP A 72 -13.65 -9.66 14.93
C ASP A 72 -13.24 -10.39 13.65
N LEU A 73 -14.13 -10.40 12.65
CA LEU A 73 -13.83 -10.94 11.32
C LEU A 73 -12.77 -10.11 10.59
N GLN A 74 -12.81 -8.77 10.71
CA GLN A 74 -11.75 -7.90 10.19
C GLN A 74 -10.41 -8.21 10.85
N ALA A 75 -10.40 -8.43 12.18
CA ALA A 75 -9.19 -8.79 12.91
C ALA A 75 -8.66 -10.17 12.48
N SER A 76 -9.55 -11.16 12.29
CA SER A 76 -9.20 -12.50 11.84
C SER A 76 -8.54 -12.47 10.46
N LEU A 77 -9.17 -11.82 9.47
CA LEU A 77 -8.58 -11.68 8.14
C LEU A 77 -7.26 -10.90 8.19
N ARG A 78 -7.18 -9.83 9.00
CA ARG A 78 -5.94 -9.06 9.18
C ARG A 78 -4.79 -9.91 9.68
N VAL A 79 -5.02 -10.79 10.67
CA VAL A 79 -3.98 -11.69 11.19
C VAL A 79 -3.53 -12.67 10.12
N GLN A 80 -4.46 -13.21 9.34
CA GLN A 80 -4.16 -14.17 8.28
C GLN A 80 -3.39 -13.53 7.12
N ILE A 81 -3.81 -12.35 6.66
CA ILE A 81 -3.09 -11.53 5.67
C ILE A 81 -1.70 -11.20 6.21
N LYS A 82 -1.57 -10.75 7.47
CA LYS A 82 -0.27 -10.47 8.08
C LYS A 82 0.66 -11.66 8.02
N LYS A 83 0.20 -12.86 8.38
CA LYS A 83 1.00 -14.10 8.29
C LYS A 83 1.40 -14.44 6.85
N ILE A 84 0.54 -14.16 5.87
CA ILE A 84 0.85 -14.38 4.45
C ILE A 84 1.95 -13.43 3.99
N LEU A 85 1.80 -12.14 4.29
CA LEU A 85 2.76 -11.10 3.92
C LEU A 85 4.10 -11.24 4.65
N ASP A 86 4.09 -11.72 5.88
CA ASP A 86 5.30 -12.04 6.64
C ASP A 86 6.05 -13.25 6.03
N SER A 87 5.30 -14.21 5.48
CA SER A 87 5.88 -15.35 4.75
C SER A 87 6.35 -14.97 3.33
N ASP A 88 5.86 -13.85 2.78
CA ASP A 88 6.10 -13.44 1.39
C ASP A 88 6.26 -11.92 1.32
N THR A 89 7.46 -11.45 1.70
CA THR A 89 7.79 -10.03 1.75
C THR A 89 7.65 -9.37 0.38
N ALA A 90 7.96 -10.08 -0.72
CA ALA A 90 7.80 -9.58 -2.08
C ALA A 90 6.34 -9.23 -2.39
N LEU A 91 5.39 -10.09 -2.00
CA LEU A 91 3.97 -9.79 -2.12
C LEU A 91 3.56 -8.58 -1.28
N ALA A 92 4.12 -8.44 -0.07
CA ALA A 92 3.85 -7.29 0.79
C ALA A 92 4.29 -5.97 0.15
N GLU A 93 5.46 -5.96 -0.49
CA GLU A 93 5.98 -4.80 -1.21
C GLU A 93 5.13 -4.45 -2.44
N GLU A 94 4.71 -5.45 -3.21
CA GLU A 94 3.82 -5.27 -4.36
C GLU A 94 2.49 -4.65 -3.95
N ILE A 95 1.86 -5.14 -2.87
CA ILE A 95 0.61 -4.57 -2.36
C ILE A 95 0.84 -3.16 -1.81
N ALA A 96 1.98 -2.90 -1.18
CA ALA A 96 2.34 -1.58 -0.69
C ALA A 96 2.57 -0.58 -1.82
N LYS A 97 3.10 -1.03 -2.96
CA LYS A 97 3.21 -0.23 -4.19
C LYS A 97 1.82 0.08 -4.74
N ILE A 98 0.98 -0.92 -5.00
CA ILE A 98 -0.40 -0.71 -5.47
C ILE A 98 -1.18 0.21 -4.52
N TRP A 99 -0.93 0.13 -3.21
CA TRP A 99 -1.54 1.01 -2.22
C TRP A 99 -1.07 2.47 -2.34
N GLN A 100 0.20 2.71 -2.68
CA GLN A 100 0.81 4.04 -2.83
C GLN A 100 0.72 4.63 -4.24
N GLU A 101 0.59 3.81 -5.28
CA GLU A 101 0.78 4.19 -6.69
C GLU A 101 -0.29 5.12 -7.30
N ASN A 102 -1.31 5.54 -6.55
CA ASN A 102 -2.24 6.59 -6.98
C ASN A 102 -1.64 8.03 -6.93
N ASN A 103 -0.32 8.16 -7.01
CA ASN A 103 0.35 9.44 -7.21
C ASN A 103 1.24 9.49 -8.44
N SER A 104 1.18 8.53 -9.36
CA SER A 104 1.65 8.71 -10.74
C SER A 104 1.28 7.49 -11.57
N ALA A 105 0.25 7.63 -12.40
CA ALA A 105 0.37 7.00 -13.70
C ALA A 105 1.51 7.74 -14.42
N ASP A 106 2.51 6.96 -14.84
CA ASP A 106 3.69 7.35 -15.62
C ASP A 106 4.92 7.84 -14.84
N GLY A 107 6.02 7.11 -15.01
CA GLY A 107 7.37 7.54 -14.60
C GLY A 107 7.94 6.78 -13.41
N PHE A 108 8.85 5.86 -13.70
CA PHE A 108 9.90 5.37 -12.80
C PHE A 108 10.25 6.35 -11.66
N VAL A 109 9.92 6.03 -10.41
CA VAL A 109 10.81 6.31 -9.28
C VAL A 109 10.75 5.18 -8.26
N ASN A 110 11.89 4.53 -8.14
CA ASN A 110 12.22 3.52 -7.16
C ASN A 110 12.21 4.16 -5.76
N LEU A 111 11.14 4.01 -5.00
CA LEU A 111 11.15 4.26 -3.55
C LEU A 111 11.40 2.94 -2.84
N ASN A 112 12.67 2.53 -2.93
CA ASN A 112 13.22 1.47 -2.10
C ASN A 112 13.22 1.92 -0.63
N ALA A 113 13.01 0.92 0.20
CA ALA A 113 12.97 0.89 1.63
C ALA A 113 14.08 1.68 2.36
N GLN A 114 13.68 2.19 3.53
CA GLN A 114 14.46 2.25 4.76
C GLN A 114 15.89 2.82 4.68
N SER A 115 16.06 4.06 5.15
CA SER A 115 17.22 4.41 5.99
C SER A 115 16.78 5.43 7.02
N TYR A 116 16.70 5.01 8.29
CA TYR A 116 17.03 5.94 9.36
C TYR A 116 18.52 6.21 9.20
N ASP A 117 18.91 7.48 9.15
CA ASP A 117 20.30 7.92 8.97
C ASP A 117 20.82 7.69 7.53
N ASP A 118 20.64 8.68 6.65
CA ASP A 118 21.75 9.27 5.89
C ASP A 118 21.21 10.44 5.05
N SER A 119 22.01 11.47 4.90
CA SER A 119 21.63 12.75 4.31
C SER A 119 21.54 12.63 2.79
N ILE A 120 20.34 12.73 2.21
CA ILE A 120 20.20 12.80 0.74
C ILE A 120 20.64 14.19 0.26
N GLN A 121 21.92 14.29 -0.07
CA GLN A 121 22.45 15.34 -0.94
C GLN A 121 22.10 14.98 -2.39
N ILE A 122 21.12 15.69 -2.94
CA ILE A 122 20.80 15.66 -4.37
C ILE A 122 21.91 16.35 -5.18
N ASN A 123 22.86 15.58 -5.70
CA ASN A 123 23.78 16.05 -6.74
C ASN A 123 23.13 15.88 -8.11
N THR A 124 22.45 16.93 -8.57
CA THR A 124 22.11 17.13 -9.98
C THR A 124 23.40 17.30 -10.77
N ALA A 125 23.83 16.23 -11.47
CA ALA A 125 24.93 16.32 -12.41
C ALA A 125 24.46 17.07 -13.67
N GLY A 126 25.02 18.26 -13.91
CA GLY A 126 24.93 18.92 -15.21
C GLY A 126 24.85 20.46 -15.23
N ASP A 127 25.68 21.18 -14.47
CA ASP A 127 26.49 22.30 -14.99
C ASP A 127 27.40 22.82 -13.85
N VAL A 128 28.71 22.77 -14.10
CA VAL A 128 29.74 23.26 -13.17
C VAL A 128 29.85 24.77 -13.32
N ASN A 129 29.36 25.53 -12.35
CA ASN A 129 29.86 26.88 -12.10
C ASN A 129 30.26 27.05 -10.63
N GLN A 130 31.57 27.20 -10.45
CA GLN A 130 32.32 27.27 -9.20
C GLN A 130 32.01 28.54 -8.38
N PRO A 131 32.43 28.60 -7.10
CA PRO A 131 31.71 29.24 -6.02
C PRO A 131 32.14 30.70 -5.77
N THR A 132 31.22 31.51 -5.25
CA THR A 132 31.60 32.69 -4.44
C THR A 132 31.09 32.48 -3.02
N TYR A 133 31.97 31.93 -2.18
CA TYR A 133 31.79 32.00 -0.72
C TYR A 133 32.23 33.40 -0.28
N ASP A 134 31.30 34.34 -0.12
CA ASP A 134 31.55 35.50 0.72
C ASP A 134 31.31 35.11 2.18
N LEU A 135 32.36 34.59 2.81
CA LEU A 135 32.40 34.35 4.25
C LEU A 135 33.06 35.57 4.92
N SER A 136 32.42 36.73 4.86
CA SER A 136 32.78 37.85 5.72
C SER A 136 32.27 37.59 7.13
N ARG A 137 33.17 36.99 7.93
CA ARG A 137 33.10 36.84 9.39
C ARG A 137 32.61 38.12 10.06
N ASN A 138 31.52 38.05 10.82
CA ASN A 138 31.29 38.98 11.93
C ASN A 138 31.18 38.19 13.23
N ILE A 139 32.34 37.86 13.79
CA ILE A 139 32.49 37.44 15.18
C ILE A 139 32.93 38.66 15.98
N ASN A 140 31.98 39.14 16.77
CA ASN A 140 32.10 40.11 17.84
C ASN A 140 33.24 39.74 18.82
N SER A 141 34.09 40.71 19.23
CA SER A 141 34.51 40.94 20.64
C SER A 141 35.78 41.84 20.81
N PRO A 142 36.01 42.41 22.02
CA PRO A 142 36.50 43.78 22.24
C PRO A 142 37.98 43.90 22.66
N LYS A 143 38.47 45.13 22.78
CA LYS A 143 39.46 45.61 23.76
C LYS A 143 39.46 47.13 23.82
#